data_AF-A0A090NM35-F1
#
_entry.id   AF-A0A090NM35-F1
#
_cell.length_a   1.000
_cell.length_b   1.000
_cell.length_c   1.000
_cell.angle_alpha   90.00
_cell.angle_beta   90.00
_cell.angle_gamma   90.00
#
_symmetry.space_group_name_H-M   'P 1'
#
loop_
_entity.id
_entity.type
_entity.pdbx_description
1 polymer ?
#
loop_
_entity_poly.entity_id
_entity_poly.type
_entity_poly.pdbx_seq_one_letter_code
_entity_poly.pdbx_strand_id
1 'polypeptide(L)'
;MTRPIQASLDLQALKQNLSIVRQAAPHARVWSVVKANAYGHGIERIWSALGATDGFALLNLEEAITLRERGWKGPILMLEGFFHAQDLEIYDQHRLTTCVHSNWQLKALQNARLKAPLDIYLKVNSGMNRLGFQPDRVLTVWQQLRASECWRNDLDVAFCRGGTS
;
A
#
# COMPACT_ATOMS: atom_id res chain seq x y z
N MET A 1 -28.91 18.24 22.33
CA MET A 1 -29.06 18.36 20.87
C MET A 1 -27.68 18.39 20.24
N THR A 2 -27.31 17.32 19.53
CA THR A 2 -26.07 17.26 18.74
C THR A 2 -26.22 18.13 17.49
N ARG A 3 -25.22 18.96 17.20
CA ARG A 3 -25.19 19.78 15.97
C ARG A 3 -25.17 18.84 14.75
N PRO A 4 -26.00 19.05 13.71
CA PRO A 4 -25.93 18.23 12.51
C PRO A 4 -24.69 18.60 11.71
N ILE A 5 -23.59 17.88 11.92
CA ILE A 5 -22.39 17.97 11.09
C ILE A 5 -22.55 16.95 9.96
N GLN A 6 -22.58 17.43 8.72
CA GLN A 6 -22.73 16.60 7.53
C GLN A 6 -21.58 16.85 6.55
N ALA A 7 -21.08 15.78 5.94
CA ALA A 7 -20.18 15.82 4.80
C ALA A 7 -20.88 15.15 3.60
N SER A 8 -20.97 15.85 2.49
CA SER A 8 -21.51 15.34 1.24
C SER A 8 -20.39 14.85 0.33
N LEU A 9 -20.59 13.69 -0.32
CA LEU A 9 -19.60 13.06 -1.18
C LEU A 9 -20.14 12.98 -2.60
N ASP A 10 -19.38 13.50 -3.55
CA ASP A 10 -19.66 13.32 -4.98
C ASP A 10 -18.85 12.14 -5.53
N LEU A 11 -19.52 11.00 -5.71
CA LEU A 11 -18.91 9.80 -6.26
C LEU A 11 -18.58 9.93 -7.75
N GLN A 12 -19.26 10.82 -8.48
CA GLN A 12 -18.96 11.09 -9.88
C GLN A 12 -17.68 11.90 -10.01
N ALA A 13 -17.47 12.88 -9.12
CA ALA A 13 -16.21 13.62 -9.05
C ALA A 13 -15.02 12.69 -8.78
N LEU A 14 -15.16 11.69 -7.89
CA LEU A 14 -14.11 10.69 -7.65
C LEU A 14 -13.76 9.88 -8.90
N LYS A 15 -14.77 9.42 -9.65
CA LYS A 15 -14.57 8.69 -10.92
C LYS A 15 -13.86 9.56 -11.96
N GLN A 16 -14.28 10.82 -12.08
CA GLN A 16 -13.68 11.78 -13.01
C GLN A 16 -12.22 12.07 -12.66
N ASN A 17 -11.91 12.29 -11.38
CA ASN A 17 -10.54 12.51 -10.92
C ASN A 17 -9.64 11.32 -11.25
N LEU A 18 -10.11 10.09 -10.99
CA LEU A 18 -9.37 8.89 -11.35
C LEU A 18 -9.13 8.81 -12.87
N SER A 19 -10.14 9.13 -13.69
CA SER A 19 -10.01 9.17 -15.15
C SER A 19 -8.94 10.19 -15.60
N ILE A 20 -8.94 11.39 -15.03
CA ILE A 20 -7.94 12.42 -15.32
C ILE A 20 -6.53 11.95 -14.97
N VAL A 21 -6.34 11.33 -13.80
CA VAL A 21 -5.04 10.76 -13.41
C VAL A 21 -4.57 9.70 -14.41
N ARG A 22 -5.46 8.81 -14.86
CA ARG A 22 -5.13 7.81 -15.88
C ARG A 22 -4.77 8.42 -17.23
N GLN A 23 -5.45 9.49 -17.64
CA GLN A 23 -5.12 10.20 -18.87
C GLN A 23 -3.77 10.90 -18.80
N ALA A 24 -3.41 11.44 -17.63
CA ALA A 24 -2.12 12.08 -17.41
C ALA A 24 -0.95 11.09 -17.37
N ALA A 25 -1.20 9.83 -17.01
CA ALA A 25 -0.20 8.78 -16.92
C ALA A 25 -0.67 7.47 -17.60
N PRO A 26 -0.85 7.46 -18.94
CA PRO A 26 -1.54 6.38 -19.65
C PRO A 26 -0.80 5.03 -19.63
N HIS A 27 0.50 5.04 -19.34
CA HIS A 27 1.34 3.85 -19.27
C HIS A 27 1.67 3.42 -17.82
N ALA A 28 1.20 4.17 -16.82
CA ALA A 28 1.46 3.87 -15.42
C ALA A 28 0.27 3.11 -14.80
N ARG A 29 0.58 2.20 -13.87
CA ARG A 29 -0.43 1.70 -12.92
C ARG A 29 -0.75 2.78 -11.89
N VAL A 30 -2.00 2.85 -11.48
CA VAL A 30 -2.51 3.83 -10.52
C VAL A 30 -2.88 3.15 -9.21
N TRP A 31 -2.27 3.61 -8.12
CA TRP A 31 -2.69 3.30 -6.76
C TRP A 31 -3.63 4.39 -6.25
N SER A 32 -4.87 4.06 -5.95
CA SER A 32 -5.76 4.94 -5.20
C SER A 32 -5.35 4.92 -3.72
N VAL A 33 -4.62 5.96 -3.30
CA VAL A 33 -4.18 6.09 -1.92
C VAL A 33 -5.36 6.52 -1.04
N VAL A 34 -5.73 5.70 -0.06
CA VAL A 34 -6.89 5.88 0.82
C VAL A 34 -6.51 5.59 2.28
N LYS A 35 -5.73 6.48 2.90
CA LYS A 35 -5.37 6.39 4.33
C LYS A 35 -6.32 7.23 5.20
N ALA A 36 -6.38 6.95 6.50
CA ALA A 36 -7.18 7.70 7.46
C ALA A 36 -8.66 7.80 7.05
N ASN A 37 -9.28 6.65 6.83
CA ASN A 37 -10.65 6.46 6.39
C ASN A 37 -10.94 7.19 5.06
N ALA A 38 -10.08 6.95 4.06
CA ALA A 38 -10.10 7.65 2.78
C ALA A 38 -10.07 9.18 2.93
N TYR A 39 -9.12 9.71 3.70
CA TYR A 39 -8.99 11.14 4.00
C TYR A 39 -10.31 11.73 4.54
N GLY A 40 -10.97 11.00 5.43
CA GLY A 40 -12.26 11.39 6.03
C GLY A 40 -13.50 11.11 5.17
N HIS A 41 -13.37 10.62 3.93
CA HIS A 41 -14.51 10.36 3.06
C HIS A 41 -15.27 9.07 3.42
N GLY A 42 -14.63 8.14 4.15
CA GLY A 42 -15.21 6.83 4.43
C GLY A 42 -14.86 5.81 3.36
N ILE A 43 -13.95 4.88 3.62
CA ILE A 43 -13.50 3.91 2.62
C ILE A 43 -14.66 3.08 2.06
N GLU A 44 -15.57 2.64 2.93
CA GLU A 44 -16.77 1.89 2.55
C GLU A 44 -17.67 2.63 1.57
N ARG A 45 -17.68 3.97 1.64
CA ARG A 45 -18.55 4.83 0.82
C ARG A 45 -17.96 5.09 -0.56
N ILE A 46 -16.63 5.12 -0.66
CA ILE A 46 -15.94 5.65 -1.84
C ILE A 46 -15.21 4.61 -2.68
N TRP A 47 -14.91 3.43 -2.13
CA TRP A 47 -14.05 2.46 -2.83
C TRP A 47 -14.63 2.03 -4.19
N SER A 48 -15.95 1.85 -4.28
CA SER A 48 -16.61 1.42 -5.52
C SER A 48 -16.52 2.47 -6.63
N ALA A 49 -16.54 3.76 -6.28
CA ALA A 49 -16.31 4.86 -7.21
C ALA A 49 -14.88 4.88 -7.76
N LEU A 50 -13.92 4.35 -6.99
CA LEU A 50 -12.52 4.19 -7.39
C LEU A 50 -12.23 2.80 -7.98
N GLY A 51 -13.25 1.99 -8.29
CA GLY A 51 -13.07 0.60 -8.73
C GLY A 51 -12.31 0.41 -10.05
N ALA A 52 -12.09 1.46 -10.83
CA ALA A 52 -11.26 1.44 -12.04
C ALA A 52 -9.75 1.63 -11.76
N THR A 53 -9.35 1.71 -10.49
CA THR A 53 -7.95 1.83 -10.08
C THR A 53 -7.21 0.50 -10.28
N ASP A 54 -5.89 0.53 -10.44
CA ASP A 54 -5.10 -0.70 -10.54
C ASP A 54 -4.86 -1.33 -9.17
N GLY A 55 -5.02 -0.56 -8.09
CA GLY A 55 -4.88 -1.02 -6.71
C GLY A 55 -5.24 0.05 -5.68
N PHE A 56 -5.50 -0.37 -4.44
CA PHE A 56 -5.62 0.56 -3.30
C PHE A 56 -4.33 0.58 -2.48
N ALA A 57 -3.95 1.75 -1.96
CA ALA A 57 -2.82 1.87 -1.05
C ALA A 57 -3.23 2.57 0.24
N LEU A 58 -2.89 2.00 1.39
CA LEU A 58 -3.33 2.51 2.69
C LEU A 58 -2.34 2.17 3.81
N LEU A 59 -2.70 2.55 5.04
CA LEU A 59 -1.87 2.39 6.23
C LEU A 59 -2.48 1.46 7.28
N ASN A 60 -3.81 1.42 7.36
CA ASN A 60 -4.52 0.71 8.40
C ASN A 60 -4.92 -0.71 7.92
N LEU A 61 -4.66 -1.73 8.74
CA LEU A 61 -4.89 -3.12 8.36
C LEU A 61 -6.40 -3.45 8.31
N GLU A 62 -7.18 -2.89 9.22
CA GLU A 62 -8.63 -3.09 9.30
C GLU A 62 -9.34 -2.52 8.05
N GLU A 63 -8.89 -1.39 7.53
CA GLU A 63 -9.37 -0.80 6.27
C GLU A 63 -9.05 -1.70 5.06
N ALA A 64 -7.89 -2.39 5.07
CA ALA A 64 -7.50 -3.32 4.00
C ALA A 64 -8.37 -4.57 4.03
N ILE A 65 -8.64 -5.10 5.22
CA ILE A 65 -9.56 -6.23 5.44
C ILE A 65 -10.96 -5.82 4.98
N THR A 66 -11.43 -4.63 5.37
CA THR A 66 -12.73 -4.09 4.96
C THR A 66 -12.86 -4.06 3.43
N LEU A 67 -11.83 -3.61 2.69
CA LEU A 67 -11.84 -3.63 1.22
C LEU A 67 -12.01 -5.06 0.67
N ARG A 68 -11.34 -6.05 1.26
CA ARG A 68 -11.49 -7.47 0.87
C ARG A 68 -12.90 -7.98 1.14
N GLU A 69 -13.44 -7.72 2.32
CA GLU A 69 -14.80 -8.11 2.71
C GLU A 69 -15.87 -7.46 1.82
N ARG A 70 -15.64 -6.22 1.39
CA ARG A 70 -16.51 -5.50 0.43
C ARG A 70 -16.34 -5.97 -1.02
N GLY A 71 -15.44 -6.92 -1.27
CA GLY A 71 -15.30 -7.60 -2.56
C GLY A 71 -14.24 -7.03 -3.49
N TRP A 72 -13.36 -6.14 -3.03
CA TRP A 72 -12.22 -5.70 -3.83
C TRP A 72 -11.24 -6.86 -4.07
N LYS A 73 -11.01 -7.19 -5.35
CA LYS A 73 -10.14 -8.29 -5.77
C LYS A 73 -8.76 -7.83 -6.25
N GLY A 74 -8.58 -6.55 -6.55
CA GLY A 74 -7.29 -6.02 -6.99
C GLY A 74 -6.26 -5.97 -5.86
N PRO A 75 -5.01 -5.58 -6.15
CA PRO A 75 -3.97 -5.53 -5.13
C PRO A 75 -4.25 -4.43 -4.10
N ILE A 76 -3.71 -4.62 -2.90
CA ILE A 76 -3.80 -3.69 -1.77
C ILE A 76 -2.39 -3.50 -1.20
N LEU A 77 -1.84 -2.29 -1.29
CA LEU A 77 -0.51 -1.93 -0.81
C LEU A 77 -0.54 -1.30 0.57
N MET A 78 0.16 -1.91 1.51
CA MET A 78 0.41 -1.37 2.85
C MET A 78 1.65 -0.47 2.83
N LEU A 79 1.44 0.84 2.77
CA LEU A 79 2.48 1.83 2.47
C LEU A 79 3.60 1.90 3.53
N GLU A 80 3.31 1.53 4.77
CA GLU A 80 4.26 1.47 5.89
C GLU A 80 4.68 0.04 6.26
N GLY A 81 4.18 -0.95 5.50
CA GLY A 81 4.38 -2.35 5.81
C GLY A 81 3.65 -2.77 7.08
N PHE A 82 4.18 -3.81 7.72
CA PHE A 82 3.67 -4.37 8.97
C PHE A 82 4.47 -3.85 10.17
N PHE A 83 3.85 -3.88 11.35
CA PHE A 83 4.43 -3.44 12.61
C PHE A 83 4.75 -4.60 13.55
N HIS A 84 4.10 -5.76 13.37
CA HIS A 84 4.37 -6.99 14.11
C HIS A 84 4.56 -8.17 13.16
N ALA A 85 5.44 -9.12 13.50
CA ALA A 85 5.70 -10.29 12.66
C ALA A 85 4.46 -11.19 12.50
N GLN A 86 3.59 -11.22 13.52
CA GLN A 86 2.33 -11.95 13.53
C GLN A 86 1.36 -11.43 12.46
N ASP A 87 1.43 -10.14 12.12
CA ASP A 87 0.56 -9.55 11.10
C ASP A 87 0.78 -10.22 9.72
N LEU A 88 1.94 -10.82 9.47
CA LEU A 88 2.24 -11.48 8.20
C LEU A 88 1.25 -12.61 7.86
N GLU A 89 0.62 -13.24 8.86
CA GLU A 89 -0.46 -14.21 8.64
C GLU A 89 -1.68 -13.54 7.99
N ILE A 90 -2.03 -12.33 8.44
CA ILE A 90 -3.12 -11.53 7.87
C ILE A 90 -2.76 -11.10 6.45
N TYR A 91 -1.51 -10.70 6.21
CA TYR A 91 -1.05 -10.33 4.87
C TYR A 91 -1.15 -11.50 3.88
N ASP A 92 -0.77 -12.71 4.29
CA ASP A 92 -0.90 -13.92 3.48
C ASP A 92 -2.38 -14.28 3.25
N GLN A 93 -3.20 -14.28 4.30
CA GLN A 93 -4.63 -14.57 4.24
C GLN A 93 -5.37 -13.63 3.28
N HIS A 94 -5.12 -12.32 3.38
CA HIS A 94 -5.81 -11.29 2.61
C HIS A 94 -5.08 -10.90 1.33
N ARG A 95 -3.96 -11.55 0.99
CA ARG A 95 -3.15 -11.25 -0.21
C ARG A 95 -2.83 -9.75 -0.29
N LEU A 96 -2.21 -9.24 0.77
CA LEU A 96 -1.77 -7.86 0.86
C LEU A 96 -0.34 -7.71 0.33
N THR A 97 -0.09 -6.63 -0.39
CA THR A 97 1.24 -6.18 -0.80
C THR A 97 1.84 -5.37 0.34
N THR A 98 3.12 -5.55 0.66
CA THR A 98 3.78 -4.89 1.79
C THR A 98 4.97 -4.05 1.37
N CYS A 99 5.16 -2.89 2.01
CA CYS A 99 6.42 -2.16 1.94
C CYS A 99 7.41 -2.72 2.98
N VAL A 100 8.67 -2.89 2.58
CA VAL A 100 9.78 -3.19 3.49
C VAL A 100 10.72 -2.01 3.54
N HIS A 101 10.98 -1.50 4.74
CA HIS A 101 11.77 -0.28 4.96
C HIS A 101 12.79 -0.39 6.09
N SER A 102 12.92 -1.56 6.72
CA SER A 102 13.84 -1.80 7.84
C SER A 102 14.35 -3.24 7.90
N ASN A 103 15.52 -3.45 8.52
CA ASN A 103 16.14 -4.78 8.64
C ASN A 103 15.29 -5.76 9.47
N TRP A 104 14.52 -5.27 10.44
CA TRP A 104 13.69 -6.15 11.26
C TRP A 104 12.54 -6.74 10.45
N GLN A 105 11.91 -5.96 9.55
CA GLN A 105 10.87 -6.45 8.64
C GLN A 105 11.43 -7.50 7.68
N LEU A 106 12.63 -7.26 7.16
CA LEU A 106 13.33 -8.25 6.33
C LEU A 106 13.52 -9.57 7.09
N LYS A 107 14.05 -9.51 8.32
CA LYS A 107 14.24 -10.70 9.16
C LYS A 107 12.91 -11.38 9.50
N ALA A 108 11.85 -10.61 9.76
CA ALA A 108 10.52 -11.17 10.03
C ALA A 108 9.98 -11.94 8.81
N LEU A 109 10.12 -11.37 7.60
CA LEU A 109 9.72 -12.03 6.35
C LEU A 109 10.52 -13.30 6.08
N GLN A 110 11.82 -13.32 6.36
CA GLN A 110 12.67 -14.51 6.19
C GLN A 110 12.29 -15.66 7.13
N ASN A 111 11.76 -15.34 8.32
CA ASN A 111 11.34 -16.34 9.30
C ASN A 111 9.86 -16.73 9.17
N ALA A 112 9.09 -16.02 8.34
CA ALA A 112 7.67 -16.24 8.20
C ALA A 112 7.38 -17.49 7.38
N ARG A 113 6.38 -18.26 7.81
CA ARG A 113 5.86 -19.42 7.08
C ARG A 113 4.56 -19.01 6.41
N LEU A 114 4.65 -18.59 5.16
CA LEU A 114 3.51 -18.10 4.38
C LEU A 114 3.02 -19.19 3.42
N LYS A 115 1.71 -19.24 3.17
CA LYS A 115 1.11 -20.19 2.22
C LYS A 115 1.48 -19.85 0.78
N ALA A 116 1.71 -18.58 0.48
CA ALA A 116 2.31 -18.15 -0.78
C ALA A 116 3.23 -16.93 -0.58
N PRO A 117 4.14 -16.68 -1.52
CA PRO A 117 4.97 -15.48 -1.51
C PRO A 117 4.14 -14.18 -1.54
N LEU A 118 4.62 -13.15 -0.85
CA LEU A 118 4.01 -11.82 -0.85
C LEU A 118 4.62 -10.94 -1.94
N ASP A 119 3.83 -9.97 -2.40
CA ASP A 119 4.32 -8.86 -3.20
C ASP A 119 4.96 -7.83 -2.27
N ILE A 120 6.19 -7.42 -2.60
CA ILE A 120 7.01 -6.58 -1.73
C ILE A 120 7.50 -5.34 -2.49
N TYR A 121 7.24 -4.17 -1.93
CA TYR A 121 7.84 -2.91 -2.34
C TYR A 121 9.03 -2.58 -1.44
N LEU A 122 10.22 -2.46 -2.02
CA LEU A 122 11.39 -2.01 -1.25
C LEU A 122 11.35 -0.48 -1.16
N LYS A 123 11.31 0.05 0.06
CA LYS A 123 11.21 1.49 0.30
C LYS A 123 12.60 2.10 0.42
N VAL A 124 12.87 3.11 -0.40
CA VAL A 124 14.16 3.81 -0.44
C VAL A 124 14.00 5.20 0.15
N ASN A 125 14.83 5.53 1.14
CA ASN A 125 14.95 6.88 1.64
C ASN A 125 15.76 7.71 0.66
N SER A 126 15.08 8.57 -0.09
CA SER A 126 15.68 9.49 -1.06
C SER A 126 15.62 10.95 -0.58
N GLY A 127 15.54 11.18 0.73
CA GLY A 127 15.64 12.53 1.33
C GLY A 127 14.52 12.92 2.30
N MET A 128 13.40 12.20 2.35
CA MET A 128 12.35 12.50 3.34
C MET A 128 12.78 12.17 4.78
N ASN A 129 13.76 11.27 4.97
CA ASN A 129 14.29 10.86 6.28
C ASN A 129 13.22 10.37 7.27
N ARG A 130 12.15 9.75 6.75
CA ARG A 130 11.05 9.20 7.54
C ARG A 130 11.07 7.67 7.57
N LEU A 131 11.10 7.04 6.40
CA LEU A 131 11.15 5.58 6.24
C LEU A 131 11.97 5.24 5.00
N GLY A 132 12.54 4.04 4.99
CA GLY A 132 13.25 3.45 3.85
C GLY A 132 14.72 3.24 4.11
N PHE A 133 15.31 2.34 3.33
CA PHE A 133 16.75 2.10 3.34
C PHE A 133 17.50 3.23 2.67
N GLN A 134 18.70 3.52 3.15
CA GLN A 134 19.61 4.42 2.45
C GLN A 134 19.97 3.85 1.07
N PRO A 135 20.19 4.70 0.04
CA PRO A 135 20.41 4.24 -1.34
C PRO A 135 21.53 3.20 -1.49
N ASP A 136 22.61 3.33 -0.72
CA ASP A 136 23.75 2.40 -0.70
C ASP A 136 23.39 1.00 -0.18
N ARG A 137 22.34 0.89 0.64
CA ARG A 137 21.88 -0.38 1.21
C ARG A 137 20.86 -1.12 0.33
N VAL A 138 20.27 -0.44 -0.64
CA VAL A 138 19.14 -0.97 -1.45
C VAL A 138 19.53 -2.24 -2.17
N LEU A 139 20.69 -2.27 -2.82
CA LEU A 139 21.14 -3.43 -3.58
C LEU A 139 21.32 -4.67 -2.68
N THR A 140 21.93 -4.49 -1.51
CA THR A 140 22.14 -5.59 -0.55
C THR A 140 20.81 -6.12 -0.02
N VAL A 141 19.87 -5.24 0.35
CA VAL A 141 18.56 -5.65 0.85
C VAL A 141 17.74 -6.33 -0.24
N TRP A 142 17.80 -5.82 -1.47
CA TRP A 142 17.16 -6.44 -2.61
C TRP A 142 17.67 -7.87 -2.86
N GLN A 143 18.98 -8.08 -2.83
CA GLN A 143 19.57 -9.42 -2.97
C GLN A 143 19.10 -10.37 -1.86
N GLN A 144 18.99 -9.88 -0.62
CA GLN A 144 18.49 -10.67 0.51
C GLN A 144 17.01 -11.05 0.34
N LEU A 145 16.17 -10.12 -0.13
CA LEU A 145 14.76 -10.40 -0.44
C LEU A 145 14.64 -11.42 -1.59
N ARG A 146 15.44 -11.24 -2.64
CA ARG A 146 15.43 -12.12 -3.82
C ARG A 146 15.85 -13.56 -3.51
N ALA A 147 16.73 -13.75 -2.54
CA ALA A 147 17.15 -15.08 -2.09
C ALA A 147 16.12 -15.75 -1.16
N SER A 148 15.06 -15.05 -0.75
CA SER A 148 14.06 -15.57 0.19
C SER A 148 12.86 -16.16 -0.57
N GLU A 149 12.38 -17.33 -0.15
CA GLU A 149 11.22 -18.01 -0.77
C GLU A 149 9.89 -17.27 -0.60
N CYS A 150 9.84 -16.24 0.26
CA CYS A 150 8.65 -15.47 0.56
C CYS A 150 8.34 -14.32 -0.43
N TRP A 151 9.07 -14.21 -1.54
CA TRP A 151 8.98 -13.11 -2.51
C TRP A 151 8.47 -13.55 -3.89
N ARG A 152 7.48 -12.83 -4.47
CA ARG A 152 6.79 -13.24 -5.71
C ARG A 152 7.18 -12.53 -7.01
N ASN A 153 7.62 -11.26 -6.97
CA ASN A 153 7.61 -10.38 -8.15
C ASN A 153 8.89 -9.57 -8.33
N ASP A 154 9.23 -9.20 -9.58
CA ASP A 154 10.29 -8.24 -9.90
C ASP A 154 10.17 -6.96 -9.05
N LEU A 155 11.31 -6.45 -8.60
CA LEU A 155 11.41 -5.39 -7.59
C LEU A 155 10.63 -4.13 -7.98
N ASP A 156 9.52 -3.87 -7.27
CA ASP A 156 8.91 -2.55 -7.27
C ASP A 156 9.57 -1.70 -6.16
N VAL A 157 10.03 -0.49 -6.52
CA VAL A 157 10.72 0.43 -5.61
C VAL A 157 9.81 1.61 -5.27
N ALA A 158 9.60 1.86 -3.98
CA ALA A 158 8.89 3.06 -3.49
C ALA A 158 9.89 4.12 -3.01
N PHE A 159 9.89 5.29 -3.64
CA PHE A 159 10.77 6.41 -3.26
C PHE A 159 10.14 7.32 -2.22
N CYS A 160 10.93 7.70 -1.21
CA CYS A 160 10.58 8.67 -0.19
C CYS A 160 11.32 10.00 -0.43
N ARG A 161 10.79 10.82 -1.34
CA ARG A 161 11.31 12.18 -1.56
C ARG A 161 10.69 13.15 -0.55
N GLY A 162 11.52 13.99 0.05
CA GLY A 162 11.04 15.17 0.76
C GLY A 162 10.45 16.15 -0.25
N GLY A 163 9.43 16.91 0.15
CA GLY A 163 8.98 18.04 -0.65
C GLY A 163 10.14 19.02 -0.77
N THR A 164 10.67 19.21 -1.97
CA THR A 164 11.53 20.36 -2.26
C THR A 164 10.62 21.58 -2.29
N SER A 165 10.64 22.37 -1.22
CA SER A 165 10.32 23.80 -1.30
C SER A 165 11.37 24.51 -2.15
#